data_AF-A0A0M0SXE4-F1
#
_entry.id   AF-A0A0M0SXE4-F1
#
_cell.length_a   1.000
_cell.length_b   1.000
_cell.length_c   1.000
_cell.angle_alpha   90.00
_cell.angle_beta   90.00
_cell.angle_gamma   90.00
#
_symmetry.space_group_name_H-M   'P 1'
#
loop_
_entity.id
_entity.type
_entity.pdbx_description
1 polymer ?
#
loop_
_entity_poly.entity_id
_entity_poly.type
_entity_poly.pdbx_seq_one_letter_code
_entity_poly.pdbx_strand_id
1 'polypeptide(L)'
;MNKRYWIGLTLGATLALSGCQSDAPNFKWDYLSKLYDGARFKGKEPPKMLSEKEMSIIMKTCRSKAVKAPKNYSSGDMFSVVMTAPFEDYLGQMARYVQSGEQTYLYCQNMADSEYHLLSTKQDVFTKTKLVEHPNELEVQPDTIKKDDWFSRDDKIINGSVRKLELPGSGYLVMKATDVTKKDERKTFVVYAEALTPFTEDTKLYLTYNEKYNENDDISYNSFVRIPQLISGQQMETSIHAMKQPGKVRFIPGDGTPERYGTLIATEKNGRQFRYELSIQHTMKRPPELAQQDISEEDVLSNLNDITLFHKKQFKHYLYDQSDFSYEDRLKVEDTIMMTSDESGKLKKAIKASEQADVRGKRAKWKYLTFRKEVKGQQYEVYLDKRVKKTDIYLKDPKRDVSIHLSAEGRDILLPLFEQYEK
;
A
#
# COMPACT_ATOMS: atom_id res chain seq x y z
N MET A 1 67.04 55.40 -12.83
CA MET A 1 67.74 54.57 -13.85
C MET A 1 68.18 53.26 -13.21
N ASN A 2 67.84 52.09 -13.78
CA ASN A 2 68.39 50.75 -13.46
C ASN A 2 68.24 50.27 -11.98
N LYS A 3 68.43 49.00 -11.53
CA LYS A 3 68.41 47.58 -12.02
C LYS A 3 68.56 46.69 -10.75
N ARG A 4 68.11 45.42 -10.62
CA ARG A 4 67.21 44.52 -11.38
C ARG A 4 66.87 43.28 -10.50
N TYR A 5 65.76 42.58 -10.79
CA TYR A 5 65.45 41.16 -10.48
C TYR A 5 65.11 40.64 -9.06
N TRP A 6 64.00 39.87 -9.06
CA TRP A 6 63.64 38.74 -8.20
C TRP A 6 64.69 37.62 -8.17
N ILE A 7 64.74 36.90 -7.04
CA ILE A 7 64.81 35.45 -6.75
C ILE A 7 64.77 35.38 -5.21
N GLY A 8 64.07 34.53 -4.48
CA GLY A 8 63.21 33.39 -4.78
C GLY A 8 62.90 32.68 -3.45
N LEU A 9 61.62 32.33 -3.28
CA LEU A 9 61.09 31.18 -2.53
C LEU A 9 62.02 30.35 -1.61
N THR A 10 61.67 30.33 -0.32
CA THR A 10 61.72 29.11 0.50
C THR A 10 60.37 28.91 1.20
N LEU A 11 59.79 27.72 1.09
CA LEU A 11 58.50 27.38 1.69
C LEU A 11 58.64 27.21 3.20
N GLY A 12 57.84 27.96 3.97
CA GLY A 12 57.51 27.63 5.36
C GLY A 12 56.05 27.18 5.42
N ALA A 13 55.81 25.87 5.48
CA ALA A 13 54.46 25.33 5.59
C ALA A 13 54.03 25.21 7.06
N THR A 14 53.01 25.96 7.47
CA THR A 14 52.35 25.74 8.76
C THR A 14 50.84 26.04 8.71
N LEU A 15 50.07 24.95 8.62
CA LEU A 15 48.76 24.76 9.25
C LEU A 15 47.67 25.83 9.04
N ALA A 16 47.02 25.80 7.88
CA ALA A 16 45.62 26.20 7.76
C ALA A 16 44.70 25.06 8.25
N LEU A 17 44.62 24.88 9.57
CA LEU A 17 43.66 23.97 10.23
C LEU A 17 42.24 24.56 10.21
N SER A 18 41.58 24.53 9.05
CA SER A 18 40.15 24.90 8.95
C SER A 18 39.48 24.27 7.72
N GLY A 19 39.55 22.94 7.61
CA GLY A 19 38.75 22.17 6.66
C GLY A 19 37.51 21.59 7.35
N CYS A 20 36.35 22.24 7.19
CA CYS A 20 35.07 21.70 7.67
C CYS A 20 34.59 20.54 6.78
N GLN A 21 35.19 19.36 6.92
CA GLN A 21 34.59 18.12 6.44
C GLN A 21 33.69 17.53 7.53
N SER A 22 32.43 17.96 7.55
CA SER A 22 31.36 17.14 8.13
C SER A 22 31.01 16.05 7.12
N ASP A 23 31.90 15.07 6.94
CA ASP A 23 31.66 13.96 6.04
C ASP A 23 30.41 13.19 6.46
N ALA A 24 29.67 12.72 5.45
CA ALA A 24 28.31 12.25 5.64
C ALA A 24 28.23 11.06 6.62
N PRO A 25 27.20 10.98 7.47
CA PRO A 25 27.03 9.84 8.37
C PRO A 25 26.98 8.54 7.57
N ASN A 26 27.81 7.58 7.97
CA ASN A 26 28.01 6.34 7.23
C ASN A 26 26.72 5.50 7.12
N PHE A 27 25.75 5.73 8.02
CA PHE A 27 24.37 5.24 7.91
C PHE A 27 23.39 6.40 7.67
N LYS A 28 22.53 6.29 6.64
CA LYS A 28 21.42 7.22 6.39
C LYS A 28 20.12 6.46 6.10
N TRP A 29 19.03 6.83 6.76
CA TRP A 29 17.69 6.38 6.35
C TRP A 29 17.20 7.28 5.20
N ASP A 30 17.09 6.72 3.99
CA ASP A 30 16.63 7.46 2.81
C ASP A 30 15.69 6.58 1.95
N TYR A 31 15.13 7.17 0.91
CA TYR A 31 14.45 6.44 -0.15
C TYR A 31 15.49 5.84 -1.12
N LEU A 32 15.44 4.51 -1.31
CA LEU A 32 16.27 3.78 -2.26
C LEU A 32 15.37 3.20 -3.35
N SER A 33 15.26 3.86 -4.50
CA SER A 33 14.46 3.40 -5.66
C SER A 33 14.65 1.92 -6.01
N LYS A 34 15.89 1.42 -5.93
CA LYS A 34 16.27 0.00 -6.17
C LYS A 34 15.72 -1.01 -5.15
N LEU A 35 15.05 -0.55 -4.10
CA LEU A 35 14.30 -1.36 -3.14
C LEU A 35 12.79 -1.22 -3.32
N TYR A 36 12.31 -0.59 -4.41
CA TYR A 36 10.88 -0.41 -4.68
C TYR A 36 10.54 -0.86 -6.09
N ASP A 37 9.39 -1.51 -6.19
CA ASP A 37 8.68 -1.70 -7.44
C ASP A 37 7.65 -0.59 -7.59
N GLY A 38 7.51 -0.13 -8.83
CA GLY A 38 6.59 0.92 -9.20
C GLY A 38 5.79 0.50 -10.41
N ALA A 39 4.47 0.45 -10.29
CA ALA A 39 3.58 0.09 -11.38
C ALA A 39 2.56 1.21 -11.61
N ARG A 40 2.25 1.46 -12.89
CA ARG A 40 1.14 2.30 -13.34
C ARG A 40 0.05 1.42 -13.93
N PHE A 41 -1.18 1.67 -13.49
CA PHE A 41 -2.40 0.97 -13.90
C PHE A 41 -3.31 1.96 -14.65
N LYS A 42 -3.88 1.51 -15.77
CA LYS A 42 -4.70 2.34 -16.66
C LYS A 42 -5.89 1.53 -17.17
N GLY A 43 -6.94 1.46 -16.36
CA GLY A 43 -8.12 0.64 -16.63
C GLY A 43 -7.73 -0.83 -16.88
N LYS A 44 -8.06 -1.34 -18.06
CA LYS A 44 -7.75 -2.73 -18.49
C LYS A 44 -6.42 -2.89 -19.26
N GLU A 45 -5.60 -1.84 -19.37
CA GLU A 45 -4.27 -1.96 -19.98
C GLU A 45 -3.30 -2.69 -19.02
N PRO A 46 -2.38 -3.55 -19.54
CA PRO A 46 -1.36 -4.19 -18.72
C PRO A 46 -0.54 -3.18 -17.89
N PRO A 47 -0.17 -3.51 -16.65
CA PRO A 47 0.59 -2.62 -15.79
C PRO A 47 1.95 -2.27 -16.40
N LYS A 48 2.35 -1.01 -16.27
CA LYS A 48 3.64 -0.54 -16.79
C LYS A 48 4.57 -0.15 -15.64
N MET A 49 5.84 -0.60 -15.70
CA MET A 49 6.87 -0.16 -14.75
C MET A 49 7.05 1.36 -14.77
N LEU A 50 7.12 1.95 -13.58
CA LEU A 50 7.50 3.33 -13.33
C LEU A 50 9.01 3.51 -13.40
N SER A 51 9.45 4.68 -13.86
CA SER A 51 10.84 5.10 -13.74
C SER A 51 11.20 5.47 -12.29
N GLU A 52 12.49 5.45 -11.96
CA GLU A 52 12.99 5.93 -10.65
C GLU A 52 12.54 7.37 -10.34
N LYS A 53 12.37 8.21 -11.38
CA LYS A 53 11.89 9.59 -11.25
C LYS A 53 10.42 9.62 -10.80
N GLU A 54 9.54 8.86 -11.45
CA GLU A 54 8.12 8.79 -11.12
C GLU A 54 7.91 8.24 -9.70
N MET A 55 8.56 7.11 -9.37
CA MET A 55 8.50 6.55 -8.02
C MET A 55 9.01 7.54 -6.96
N SER A 56 10.13 8.23 -7.21
CA SER A 56 10.66 9.21 -6.27
C SER A 56 9.73 10.42 -6.09
N ILE A 57 8.98 10.83 -7.11
CA ILE A 57 8.00 11.92 -7.01
C ILE A 57 6.83 11.47 -6.14
N ILE A 58 6.23 10.30 -6.41
CA ILE A 58 5.12 9.75 -5.60
C ILE A 58 5.52 9.69 -4.12
N MET A 59 6.64 9.05 -3.80
CA MET A 59 7.08 8.84 -2.42
C MET A 59 7.50 10.12 -1.68
N LYS A 60 7.84 11.20 -2.41
CA LYS A 60 8.09 12.52 -1.82
C LYS A 60 6.80 13.32 -1.62
N THR A 61 5.90 13.29 -2.61
CA THR A 61 4.64 14.04 -2.57
C THR A 61 3.70 13.46 -1.52
N CYS A 62 3.54 12.14 -1.42
CA CYS A 62 2.74 11.47 -0.39
C CYS A 62 3.30 11.59 1.05
N ARG A 63 4.44 12.24 1.24
CA ARG A 63 4.99 12.62 2.56
C ARG A 63 5.09 14.13 2.77
N SER A 64 4.64 14.90 1.78
CA SER A 64 4.49 16.35 1.92
C SER A 64 3.26 16.65 2.77
N LYS A 65 3.13 17.89 3.25
CA LYS A 65 1.97 18.29 4.05
C LYS A 65 0.67 18.06 3.28
N ALA A 66 -0.23 17.27 3.85
CA ALA A 66 -1.56 17.04 3.31
C ALA A 66 -2.36 18.34 3.17
N VAL A 67 -3.25 18.37 2.18
CA VAL A 67 -4.16 19.47 1.88
C VAL A 67 -5.61 18.99 2.00
N LYS A 68 -6.54 19.95 2.12
CA LYS A 68 -7.97 19.63 2.11
C LYS A 68 -8.35 19.05 0.75
N ALA A 69 -9.29 18.10 0.76
CA ALA A 69 -9.83 17.51 -0.47
C ALA A 69 -10.36 18.59 -1.43
N PRO A 70 -10.05 18.52 -2.74
CA PRO A 70 -10.69 19.35 -3.75
C PRO A 70 -12.19 19.02 -3.84
N LYS A 71 -13.02 20.02 -4.16
CA LYS A 71 -14.48 19.83 -4.23
C LYS A 71 -14.92 19.07 -5.47
N ASN A 72 -14.44 19.52 -6.63
CA ASN A 72 -14.76 18.96 -7.94
C ASN A 72 -13.43 18.61 -8.58
N TYR A 73 -13.25 17.38 -9.04
CA TYR A 73 -11.99 16.93 -9.60
C TYR A 73 -12.20 15.81 -10.61
N SER A 74 -11.18 15.60 -11.43
CA SER A 74 -11.05 14.44 -12.33
C SER A 74 -9.93 13.55 -11.83
N SER A 75 -10.10 12.22 -11.90
CA SER A 75 -9.05 11.25 -11.55
C SER A 75 -8.34 10.75 -12.81
N GLY A 76 -7.04 10.46 -12.69
CA GLY A 76 -6.20 9.91 -13.76
C GLY A 76 -5.80 8.47 -13.50
N ASP A 77 -4.64 8.07 -14.01
CA ASP A 77 -4.01 6.77 -13.79
C ASP A 77 -3.79 6.50 -12.28
N MET A 78 -3.82 5.21 -11.94
CA MET A 78 -3.42 4.72 -10.62
C MET A 78 -1.95 4.29 -10.65
N PHE A 79 -1.27 4.53 -9.54
CA PHE A 79 0.12 4.13 -9.31
C PHE A 79 0.21 3.32 -8.01
N SER A 80 1.10 2.34 -8.01
CA SER A 80 1.56 1.67 -6.79
C SER A 80 3.07 1.80 -6.72
N VAL A 81 3.59 2.14 -5.54
CA VAL A 81 5.02 2.10 -5.22
C VAL A 81 5.20 1.26 -3.96
N VAL A 82 5.46 -0.03 -4.14
CA VAL A 82 5.65 -1.00 -3.05
C VAL A 82 7.13 -1.27 -2.85
N MET A 83 7.55 -1.54 -1.61
CA MET A 83 8.93 -1.95 -1.38
C MET A 83 9.12 -3.41 -1.81
N THR A 84 10.19 -3.72 -2.55
CA THR A 84 10.57 -5.10 -2.89
C THR A 84 10.84 -5.86 -1.59
N ALA A 85 9.98 -6.81 -1.24
CA ALA A 85 10.08 -7.59 -0.01
C ALA A 85 10.38 -9.07 -0.32
N PRO A 86 11.18 -9.76 0.52
CA PRO A 86 11.31 -11.22 0.46
C PRO A 86 10.13 -11.93 1.13
N PHE A 87 9.33 -11.21 1.93
CA PHE A 87 8.14 -11.69 2.63
C PHE A 87 6.87 -11.05 2.01
N GLU A 88 5.69 -11.59 2.32
CA GLU A 88 4.43 -11.21 1.65
C GLU A 88 3.87 -9.83 2.09
N ASP A 89 4.61 -9.13 2.95
CA ASP A 89 4.21 -7.90 3.62
C ASP A 89 4.58 -6.65 2.79
N TYR A 90 3.71 -6.39 1.81
CA TYR A 90 3.75 -5.25 0.89
C TYR A 90 3.43 -3.92 1.59
N LEU A 91 4.39 -3.39 2.36
CA LEU A 91 4.36 -1.98 2.73
C LEU A 91 4.67 -1.12 1.49
N GLY A 92 3.72 -0.26 1.14
CA GLY A 92 3.80 0.57 -0.05
C GLY A 92 2.88 1.78 -0.02
N GLN A 93 2.90 2.52 -1.13
CA GLN A 93 2.11 3.71 -1.36
C GLN A 93 1.27 3.51 -2.62
N MET A 94 -0.04 3.44 -2.47
CA MET A 94 -0.97 3.65 -3.58
C MET A 94 -1.12 5.15 -3.81
N ALA A 95 -1.17 5.58 -5.07
CA ALA A 95 -1.43 6.97 -5.44
C ALA A 95 -2.36 7.04 -6.66
N ARG A 96 -3.34 7.94 -6.66
CA ARG A 96 -4.11 8.32 -7.86
C ARG A 96 -3.71 9.74 -8.28
N TYR A 97 -3.53 9.97 -9.58
CA TYR A 97 -3.44 11.33 -10.08
C TYR A 97 -4.81 12.01 -9.98
N VAL A 98 -4.85 13.26 -9.54
CA VAL A 98 -6.09 14.04 -9.40
C VAL A 98 -5.85 15.46 -9.91
N GLN A 99 -6.80 16.01 -10.67
CA GLN A 99 -6.77 17.41 -11.10
C GLN A 99 -8.07 18.14 -10.73
N SER A 100 -7.96 19.35 -10.19
CA SER A 100 -9.08 20.26 -9.90
C SER A 100 -8.74 21.65 -10.44
N GLY A 101 -9.34 22.01 -11.58
CA GLY A 101 -8.98 23.23 -12.31
C GLY A 101 -7.51 23.19 -12.76
N GLU A 102 -6.74 24.22 -12.40
CA GLU A 102 -5.30 24.31 -12.70
C GLU A 102 -4.41 23.57 -11.67
N GLN A 103 -4.96 23.09 -10.56
CA GLN A 103 -4.19 22.41 -9.51
C GLN A 103 -4.19 20.90 -9.69
N THR A 104 -3.02 20.28 -9.55
CA THR A 104 -2.84 18.83 -9.62
C THR A 104 -2.36 18.29 -8.28
N TYR A 105 -2.74 17.06 -7.98
CA TYR A 105 -2.53 16.40 -6.70
C TYR A 105 -2.19 14.94 -6.93
N LEU A 106 -1.57 14.33 -5.93
CA LEU A 106 -1.66 12.89 -5.71
C LEU A 106 -2.60 12.65 -4.53
N TYR A 107 -3.62 11.82 -4.73
CA TYR A 107 -4.35 11.21 -3.64
C TYR A 107 -3.62 9.94 -3.22
N CYS A 108 -3.08 9.93 -2.01
CA CYS A 108 -2.13 8.95 -1.53
C CYS A 108 -2.79 8.09 -0.46
N GLN A 109 -2.79 6.77 -0.64
CA GLN A 109 -3.32 5.79 0.32
C GLN A 109 -2.22 4.82 0.78
N ASN A 110 -2.14 4.60 2.09
CA ASN A 110 -1.35 3.56 2.73
C ASN A 110 -2.27 2.76 3.69
N MET A 111 -1.72 1.91 4.56
CA MET A 111 -2.53 1.06 5.46
C MET A 111 -3.22 1.81 6.60
N ALA A 112 -2.72 2.99 6.98
CA ALA A 112 -3.26 3.82 8.06
C ALA A 112 -4.13 4.97 7.53
N ASP A 113 -3.63 5.68 6.52
CA ASP A 113 -4.16 6.98 6.09
C ASP A 113 -4.49 7.03 4.59
N SER A 114 -5.36 7.98 4.22
CA SER A 114 -5.61 8.33 2.82
C SER A 114 -5.83 9.84 2.66
N GLU A 115 -4.90 10.52 2.00
CA GLU A 115 -4.78 12.00 2.02
C GLU A 115 -4.53 12.60 0.62
N TYR A 116 -4.85 13.88 0.45
CA TYR A 116 -4.51 14.64 -0.76
C TYR A 116 -3.21 15.43 -0.54
N HIS A 117 -2.30 15.39 -1.52
CA HIS A 117 -1.05 16.14 -1.49
C HIS A 117 -0.88 16.92 -2.78
N LEU A 118 -0.54 18.21 -2.68
CA LEU A 118 -0.35 19.08 -3.84
C LEU A 118 0.89 18.66 -4.64
N LEU A 119 0.73 18.45 -5.95
CA LEU A 119 1.81 18.15 -6.88
C LEU A 119 2.26 19.45 -7.55
N SER A 120 3.55 19.81 -7.45
CA SER A 120 4.02 21.03 -8.10
C SER A 120 4.19 20.82 -9.61
N THR A 121 3.90 21.83 -10.42
CA THR A 121 3.98 21.77 -11.90
C THR A 121 5.36 21.34 -12.42
N LYS A 122 6.44 21.60 -11.67
CA LYS A 122 7.81 21.16 -12.01
C LYS A 122 8.05 19.67 -11.73
N GLN A 123 7.26 19.08 -10.85
CA GLN A 123 7.28 17.66 -10.49
C GLN A 123 6.22 16.85 -11.26
N ASP A 124 5.28 17.52 -11.93
CA ASP A 124 4.17 16.84 -12.60
C ASP A 124 4.59 16.15 -13.90
N VAL A 125 5.07 14.93 -13.75
CA VAL A 125 5.37 13.99 -14.85
C VAL A 125 4.13 13.20 -15.29
N PHE A 126 2.99 13.36 -14.61
CA PHE A 126 1.79 12.54 -14.78
C PHE A 126 0.71 13.21 -15.64
N THR A 127 0.82 14.52 -15.92
CA THR A 127 -0.02 15.33 -16.83
C THR A 127 -0.51 14.67 -18.13
N LYS A 128 0.19 13.65 -18.66
CA LYS A 128 -0.22 12.90 -19.87
C LYS A 128 -1.26 11.80 -19.62
N THR A 129 -1.69 11.62 -18.37
CA THR A 129 -2.75 10.67 -18.04
C THR A 129 -4.08 11.08 -18.67
N LYS A 130 -4.91 10.11 -19.04
CA LYS A 130 -6.31 10.41 -19.38
C LYS A 130 -7.05 10.69 -18.07
N LEU A 131 -7.75 11.81 -18.01
CA LEU A 131 -8.61 12.15 -16.89
C LEU A 131 -10.03 11.60 -17.12
N VAL A 132 -10.66 11.20 -16.02
CA VAL A 132 -12.06 10.79 -15.91
C VAL A 132 -12.74 11.78 -14.96
N GLU A 133 -13.78 12.45 -15.43
CA GLU A 133 -14.64 13.27 -14.59
C GLU A 133 -15.60 12.38 -13.81
N HIS A 134 -15.87 12.73 -12.56
CA HIS A 134 -16.87 12.06 -11.74
C HIS A 134 -18.18 12.86 -11.77
N PRO A 135 -19.36 12.21 -11.81
CA PRO A 135 -20.64 12.91 -11.72
C PRO A 135 -20.76 13.62 -10.36
N ASN A 136 -21.55 14.70 -10.31
CA ASN A 136 -21.81 15.43 -9.06
C ASN A 136 -22.79 14.68 -8.14
N GLU A 137 -23.63 13.83 -8.72
CA GLU A 137 -24.69 13.07 -8.05
C GLU A 137 -24.56 11.58 -8.41
N LEU A 138 -25.12 10.70 -7.57
CA LEU A 138 -25.10 9.26 -7.81
C LEU A 138 -26.10 8.89 -8.91
N GLU A 139 -25.62 8.37 -10.03
CA GLU A 139 -26.48 7.77 -11.05
C GLU A 139 -26.61 6.26 -10.84
N VAL A 140 -27.84 5.75 -10.93
CA VAL A 140 -28.18 4.34 -10.73
C VAL A 140 -29.02 3.85 -11.91
N GLN A 141 -28.54 2.84 -12.62
CA GLN A 141 -29.20 2.32 -13.82
C GLN A 141 -29.35 0.80 -13.76
N PRO A 142 -30.47 0.20 -14.23
CA PRO A 142 -30.60 -1.25 -14.40
C PRO A 142 -29.49 -1.82 -15.29
N ASP A 143 -28.85 -2.90 -14.85
CA ASP A 143 -27.83 -3.61 -15.64
C ASP A 143 -27.92 -5.14 -15.40
N THR A 144 -27.03 -5.90 -16.01
CA THR A 144 -26.87 -7.35 -15.86
C THR A 144 -25.40 -7.70 -15.65
N ILE A 145 -25.15 -8.85 -15.01
CA ILE A 145 -23.79 -9.37 -14.83
C ILE A 145 -23.40 -10.16 -16.07
N LYS A 146 -22.21 -9.86 -16.60
CA LYS A 146 -21.61 -10.46 -17.79
C LYS A 146 -20.50 -11.41 -17.35
N LYS A 147 -20.15 -12.36 -18.23
CA LYS A 147 -19.13 -13.38 -17.97
C LYS A 147 -17.76 -12.79 -17.58
N ASP A 148 -17.44 -11.61 -18.09
CA ASP A 148 -16.15 -10.93 -17.93
C ASP A 148 -16.19 -9.82 -16.87
N ASP A 149 -17.30 -9.69 -16.12
CA ASP A 149 -17.36 -8.85 -14.93
C ASP A 149 -16.62 -9.56 -13.78
N TRP A 150 -15.96 -8.78 -12.92
CA TRP A 150 -15.24 -9.33 -11.75
C TRP A 150 -16.21 -9.55 -10.58
N PHE A 151 -16.68 -10.78 -10.40
CA PHE A 151 -17.49 -11.21 -9.26
C PHE A 151 -16.96 -12.54 -8.69
N SER A 152 -17.21 -12.80 -7.41
CA SER A 152 -16.85 -14.09 -6.81
C SER A 152 -17.68 -15.19 -7.46
N ARG A 153 -17.03 -16.24 -7.99
CA ARG A 153 -17.73 -17.31 -8.74
C ARG A 153 -18.72 -18.09 -7.89
N ASP A 154 -18.58 -18.04 -6.57
CA ASP A 154 -19.43 -18.73 -5.60
C ASP A 154 -20.66 -17.90 -5.17
N ASP A 155 -20.74 -16.62 -5.56
CA ASP A 155 -21.86 -15.74 -5.23
C ASP A 155 -23.11 -16.07 -6.07
N LYS A 156 -24.21 -16.51 -5.44
CA LYS A 156 -25.50 -16.67 -6.14
C LYS A 156 -26.19 -15.29 -6.22
N ILE A 157 -26.06 -14.64 -7.37
CA ILE A 157 -26.61 -13.30 -7.62
C ILE A 157 -28.14 -13.35 -7.69
N ILE A 158 -28.82 -12.46 -6.95
CA ILE A 158 -30.28 -12.39 -6.94
C ILE A 158 -30.77 -11.62 -8.17
N ASN A 159 -31.51 -12.30 -9.03
CA ASN A 159 -32.04 -11.75 -10.30
C ASN A 159 -32.77 -10.41 -10.11
N GLY A 160 -32.51 -9.47 -11.02
CA GLY A 160 -33.12 -8.14 -11.02
C GLY A 160 -32.52 -7.12 -10.04
N SER A 161 -31.63 -7.54 -9.13
CA SER A 161 -30.96 -6.62 -8.19
C SER A 161 -29.86 -5.77 -8.83
N VAL A 162 -29.23 -6.26 -9.89
CA VAL A 162 -28.05 -5.65 -10.50
C VAL A 162 -28.34 -4.21 -10.98
N ARG A 163 -27.49 -3.26 -10.56
CA ARG A 163 -27.44 -1.88 -11.04
C ARG A 163 -26.01 -1.51 -11.40
N LYS A 164 -25.84 -0.78 -12.50
CA LYS A 164 -24.63 0.03 -12.71
C LYS A 164 -24.75 1.29 -11.83
N LEU A 165 -23.68 1.63 -11.13
CA LEU A 165 -23.52 2.89 -10.42
C LEU A 165 -22.47 3.74 -11.15
N GLU A 166 -22.78 5.01 -11.41
CA GLU A 166 -21.79 6.02 -11.76
C GLU A 166 -21.55 6.89 -10.52
N LEU A 167 -20.32 6.89 -10.00
CA LEU A 167 -20.04 7.27 -8.63
C LEU A 167 -19.44 8.68 -8.51
N PRO A 168 -19.99 9.56 -7.65
CA PRO A 168 -19.35 10.80 -7.29
C PRO A 168 -17.96 10.55 -6.69
N GLY A 169 -16.99 11.40 -7.02
CA GLY A 169 -15.60 11.17 -6.58
C GLY A 169 -15.41 11.23 -5.06
N SER A 170 -16.32 11.87 -4.31
CA SER A 170 -16.15 12.04 -2.86
C SER A 170 -17.46 11.91 -2.08
N GLY A 171 -17.35 11.67 -0.78
CA GLY A 171 -18.49 11.42 0.11
C GLY A 171 -18.58 9.95 0.48
N TYR A 172 -19.80 9.46 0.71
CA TYR A 172 -20.07 8.09 1.09
C TYR A 172 -21.21 7.53 0.25
N LEU A 173 -21.06 6.30 -0.25
CA LEU A 173 -22.15 5.49 -0.77
C LEU A 173 -22.74 4.72 0.39
N VAL A 174 -24.04 4.90 0.66
CA VAL A 174 -24.72 4.33 1.83
C VAL A 174 -25.95 3.57 1.37
N MET A 175 -26.02 2.29 1.69
CA MET A 175 -27.19 1.47 1.47
C MET A 175 -27.88 1.15 2.79
N LYS A 176 -29.19 1.38 2.82
CA LYS A 176 -30.05 1.17 4.00
C LYS A 176 -31.13 0.15 3.70
N ALA A 177 -31.39 -0.73 4.66
CA ALA A 177 -32.54 -1.60 4.67
C ALA A 177 -33.55 -1.10 5.70
N THR A 178 -34.81 -0.99 5.29
CA THR A 178 -35.94 -0.78 6.20
C THR A 178 -36.74 -2.07 6.29
N ASP A 179 -36.75 -2.70 7.46
CA ASP A 179 -37.66 -3.81 7.74
C ASP A 179 -39.09 -3.28 7.73
N VAL A 180 -39.93 -3.90 6.89
CA VAL A 180 -41.35 -3.61 6.69
C VAL A 180 -42.19 -4.89 6.78
N THR A 181 -41.65 -5.92 7.44
CA THR A 181 -42.30 -7.22 7.64
C THR A 181 -43.62 -7.07 8.40
N LYS A 182 -43.69 -6.10 9.31
CA LYS A 182 -44.93 -5.64 9.96
C LYS A 182 -45.24 -4.23 9.50
N LYS A 183 -46.52 -3.94 9.28
CA LYS A 183 -46.98 -2.66 8.71
C LYS A 183 -46.63 -1.45 9.59
N ASP A 184 -46.72 -1.62 10.91
CA ASP A 184 -46.65 -0.52 11.89
C ASP A 184 -45.30 -0.48 12.66
N GLU A 185 -44.42 -1.46 12.44
CA GLU A 185 -43.06 -1.52 13.00
C GLU A 185 -42.03 -1.40 11.87
N ARG A 186 -41.67 -0.17 11.49
CA ARG A 186 -40.64 0.11 10.48
C ARG A 186 -39.30 0.41 11.15
N LYS A 187 -38.28 -0.41 10.89
CA LYS A 187 -36.91 -0.20 11.41
C LYS A 187 -35.90 -0.10 10.28
N THR A 188 -35.23 1.05 10.17
CA THR A 188 -34.15 1.28 9.19
C THR A 188 -32.79 1.07 9.83
N PHE A 189 -31.87 0.45 9.09
CA PHE A 189 -30.48 0.24 9.46
C PHE A 189 -29.56 0.32 8.23
N VAL A 190 -28.31 0.74 8.43
CA VAL A 190 -27.27 0.70 7.40
C VAL A 190 -26.86 -0.75 7.19
N VAL A 191 -26.81 -1.20 5.93
CA VAL A 191 -26.38 -2.56 5.54
C VAL A 191 -25.06 -2.56 4.77
N TYR A 192 -24.75 -1.43 4.14
CA TYR A 192 -23.48 -1.20 3.46
C TYR A 192 -23.15 0.28 3.51
N ALA A 193 -21.90 0.63 3.81
CA ALA A 193 -21.42 2.00 3.66
C ALA A 193 -19.95 2.02 3.29
N GLU A 194 -19.62 2.82 2.27
CA GLU A 194 -18.33 2.88 1.61
C GLU A 194 -17.87 4.32 1.43
N ALA A 195 -16.58 4.60 1.65
CA ALA A 195 -16.01 5.92 1.41
C ALA A 195 -15.67 6.09 -0.07
N LEU A 196 -16.24 7.10 -0.72
CA LEU A 196 -15.94 7.42 -2.11
C LEU A 196 -14.62 8.22 -2.17
N THR A 197 -13.68 7.71 -2.95
CA THR A 197 -12.31 8.24 -3.08
C THR A 197 -11.88 8.27 -4.56
N PRO A 198 -10.78 8.95 -4.91
CA PRO A 198 -10.17 8.85 -6.25
C PRO A 198 -9.79 7.43 -6.72
N PHE A 199 -9.76 6.42 -5.85
CA PHE A 199 -9.58 5.01 -6.25
C PHE A 199 -10.89 4.30 -6.54
N THR A 200 -12.03 4.86 -6.12
CA THR A 200 -13.35 4.26 -6.31
C THR A 200 -13.79 4.47 -7.76
N GLU A 201 -13.87 3.39 -8.53
CA GLU A 201 -14.30 3.41 -9.93
C GLU A 201 -15.78 3.01 -10.06
N ASP A 202 -16.42 3.43 -11.16
CA ASP A 202 -17.79 3.02 -11.51
C ASP A 202 -17.93 1.51 -11.51
N THR A 203 -19.01 1.01 -10.91
CA THR A 203 -19.12 -0.40 -10.54
C THR A 203 -20.55 -0.92 -10.59
N LYS A 204 -20.72 -2.21 -10.30
CA LYS A 204 -22.03 -2.87 -10.25
C LYS A 204 -22.40 -3.22 -8.82
N LEU A 205 -23.55 -2.73 -8.39
CA LEU A 205 -24.17 -3.12 -7.13
C LEU A 205 -25.19 -4.24 -7.38
N TYR A 206 -25.13 -5.31 -6.61
CA TYR A 206 -26.06 -6.43 -6.70
C TYR A 206 -26.23 -7.07 -5.33
N LEU A 207 -27.29 -7.86 -5.16
CA LEU A 207 -27.51 -8.64 -3.96
C LEU A 207 -27.09 -10.10 -4.21
N THR A 208 -26.46 -10.70 -3.22
CA THR A 208 -26.06 -12.12 -3.25
C THR A 208 -26.81 -12.92 -2.19
N TYR A 209 -27.10 -14.17 -2.50
CA TYR A 209 -27.67 -15.15 -1.58
C TYR A 209 -26.72 -16.32 -1.43
N ASN A 210 -25.88 -16.27 -0.40
CA ASN A 210 -24.82 -17.25 -0.23
C ASN A 210 -25.20 -18.27 0.85
N GLU A 211 -25.03 -19.54 0.52
CA GLU A 211 -24.86 -20.62 1.50
C GLU A 211 -23.37 -20.63 1.91
N LYS A 212 -23.08 -20.92 3.19
CA LYS A 212 -21.79 -20.60 3.85
C LYS A 212 -20.52 -21.06 3.08
N TYR A 213 -19.49 -20.21 3.05
CA TYR A 213 -18.14 -20.52 2.53
C TYR A 213 -17.02 -20.46 3.60
N ASN A 214 -17.31 -20.08 4.86
CA ASN A 214 -16.26 -19.94 5.88
C ASN A 214 -16.66 -20.52 7.25
N GLU A 215 -15.69 -21.16 7.91
CA GLU A 215 -15.87 -21.95 9.13
C GLU A 215 -15.90 -21.11 10.42
N ASN A 216 -15.41 -19.87 10.38
CA ASN A 216 -15.16 -19.05 11.57
C ASN A 216 -16.28 -18.08 11.99
N ASP A 217 -17.27 -17.82 11.13
CA ASP A 217 -18.42 -16.98 11.50
C ASP A 217 -19.46 -17.76 12.32
N ASP A 218 -20.23 -17.06 13.15
CA ASP A 218 -21.24 -17.59 14.08
C ASP A 218 -22.01 -18.81 13.50
N ILE A 219 -21.88 -19.94 14.20
CA ILE A 219 -22.35 -21.27 13.78
C ILE A 219 -23.90 -21.36 13.71
N SER A 220 -24.61 -20.31 14.11
CA SER A 220 -26.08 -20.28 14.17
C SER A 220 -26.81 -20.02 12.84
N TYR A 221 -26.10 -19.58 11.79
CA TYR A 221 -26.69 -19.27 10.47
C TYR A 221 -25.94 -19.94 9.30
N ASN A 222 -26.70 -20.44 8.32
CA ASN A 222 -26.19 -21.23 7.19
C ASN A 222 -26.38 -20.54 5.83
N SER A 223 -27.18 -19.47 5.76
CA SER A 223 -27.41 -18.74 4.51
C SER A 223 -27.69 -17.26 4.78
N PHE A 224 -27.17 -16.39 3.93
CA PHE A 224 -27.20 -14.94 4.12
C PHE A 224 -27.62 -14.22 2.84
N VAL A 225 -28.39 -13.14 2.98
CA VAL A 225 -28.57 -12.14 1.91
C VAL A 225 -27.74 -10.91 2.24
N ARG A 226 -26.83 -10.55 1.35
CA ARG A 226 -25.86 -9.48 1.55
C ARG A 226 -25.60 -8.71 0.25
N ILE A 227 -24.76 -7.69 0.37
CA ILE A 227 -24.20 -6.92 -0.74
C ILE A 227 -22.71 -7.31 -0.76
N PRO A 228 -22.18 -7.86 -1.86
CA PRO A 228 -20.78 -8.24 -1.92
C PRO A 228 -19.90 -6.97 -1.90
N GLN A 229 -18.72 -7.12 -1.31
CA GLN A 229 -17.79 -6.01 -1.09
C GLN A 229 -17.31 -5.42 -2.40
N LEU A 230 -17.44 -4.10 -2.53
CA LEU A 230 -16.68 -3.33 -3.52
C LEU A 230 -15.26 -3.16 -2.98
N ILE A 231 -14.25 -3.27 -3.83
CA ILE A 231 -12.84 -3.21 -3.41
C ILE A 231 -12.41 -1.74 -3.24
N SER A 232 -12.76 -1.14 -2.10
CA SER A 232 -12.13 0.07 -1.56
C SER A 232 -12.31 0.17 -0.04
N GLY A 233 -11.57 1.09 0.59
CA GLY A 233 -11.95 1.75 1.85
C GLY A 233 -11.97 0.95 3.16
N GLN A 234 -12.33 1.68 4.23
CA GLN A 234 -12.82 1.11 5.49
C GLN A 234 -14.29 0.77 5.32
N GLN A 235 -14.66 -0.48 5.56
CA GLN A 235 -15.94 -1.05 5.14
C GLN A 235 -16.84 -1.38 6.33
N MET A 236 -18.16 -1.27 6.13
CA MET A 236 -19.14 -1.97 6.96
C MET A 236 -20.09 -2.74 6.05
N GLU A 237 -20.05 -4.06 6.14
CA GLU A 237 -21.02 -4.97 5.55
C GLU A 237 -21.87 -5.56 6.68
N THR A 238 -23.19 -5.52 6.56
CA THR A 238 -24.11 -6.22 7.46
C THR A 238 -25.12 -6.98 6.63
N SER A 239 -25.27 -8.27 6.92
CA SER A 239 -26.27 -9.10 6.25
C SER A 239 -27.66 -8.48 6.38
N ILE A 240 -28.33 -8.26 5.24
CA ILE A 240 -29.69 -7.73 5.20
C ILE A 240 -30.65 -8.71 5.89
N HIS A 241 -30.40 -10.01 5.71
CA HIS A 241 -31.11 -11.08 6.39
C HIS A 241 -30.22 -12.33 6.52
N ALA A 242 -30.28 -13.01 7.67
CA ALA A 242 -29.55 -14.25 7.95
C ALA A 242 -30.54 -15.37 8.31
N MET A 243 -30.34 -16.56 7.74
CA MET A 243 -31.24 -17.71 7.87
C MET A 243 -30.52 -18.95 8.42
N LYS A 244 -31.14 -19.63 9.40
CA LYS A 244 -30.57 -20.84 10.03
C LYS A 244 -30.52 -22.05 9.09
N GLN A 245 -31.39 -22.08 8.09
CA GLN A 245 -31.42 -23.10 7.04
C GLN A 245 -31.74 -22.41 5.70
N PRO A 246 -31.28 -22.95 4.57
CA PRO A 246 -31.54 -22.35 3.25
C PRO A 246 -33.02 -22.07 3.01
N GLY A 247 -33.30 -20.85 2.55
CA GLY A 247 -34.65 -20.32 2.32
C GLY A 247 -34.91 -20.04 0.84
N LYS A 248 -35.98 -19.28 0.57
CA LYS A 248 -36.25 -18.70 -0.75
C LYS A 248 -36.12 -17.19 -0.69
N VAL A 249 -35.40 -16.61 -1.65
CA VAL A 249 -35.19 -15.17 -1.74
C VAL A 249 -35.75 -14.66 -3.06
N ARG A 250 -36.49 -13.56 -3.02
CA ARG A 250 -36.98 -12.84 -4.20
C ARG A 250 -36.70 -11.35 -4.04
N PHE A 251 -36.19 -10.73 -5.08
CA PHE A 251 -36.09 -9.28 -5.17
C PHE A 251 -37.17 -8.74 -6.11
N ILE A 252 -37.75 -7.60 -5.78
CA ILE A 252 -38.62 -6.80 -6.63
C ILE A 252 -37.88 -5.51 -6.92
N PRO A 253 -37.43 -5.24 -8.16
CA PRO A 253 -36.90 -3.94 -8.55
C PRO A 253 -37.89 -2.81 -8.20
N GLY A 254 -37.40 -1.70 -7.66
CA GLY A 254 -38.20 -0.49 -7.55
C GLY A 254 -38.26 0.28 -8.87
N ASP A 255 -38.56 1.58 -8.81
CA ASP A 255 -38.84 2.42 -9.97
C ASP A 255 -37.59 2.94 -10.71
N GLY A 256 -36.41 2.53 -10.28
CA GLY A 256 -35.12 2.96 -10.84
C GLY A 256 -34.45 4.09 -10.08
N THR A 257 -35.15 4.74 -9.13
CA THR A 257 -34.51 5.75 -8.27
C THR A 257 -33.59 5.12 -7.22
N PRO A 258 -32.51 5.81 -6.78
CA PRO A 258 -31.63 5.32 -5.71
C PRO A 258 -32.39 5.03 -4.40
N GLU A 259 -33.32 5.91 -4.03
CA GLU A 259 -34.16 5.81 -2.83
C GLU A 259 -35.08 4.59 -2.85
N ARG A 260 -35.35 4.02 -4.03
CA ARG A 260 -36.21 2.86 -4.25
C ARG A 260 -35.48 1.83 -5.12
N TYR A 261 -34.29 1.41 -4.69
CA TYR A 261 -33.54 0.33 -5.32
C TYR A 261 -34.41 -0.93 -5.52
N GLY A 262 -35.14 -1.33 -4.47
CA GLY A 262 -36.21 -2.33 -4.55
C GLY A 262 -36.61 -2.96 -3.22
N THR A 263 -37.47 -3.97 -3.27
CA THR A 263 -37.91 -4.74 -2.09
C THR A 263 -37.30 -6.14 -2.11
N LEU A 264 -36.54 -6.48 -1.07
CA LEU A 264 -36.11 -7.84 -0.79
C LEU A 264 -37.20 -8.58 0.00
N ILE A 265 -37.51 -9.80 -0.42
CA ILE A 265 -38.41 -10.73 0.29
C ILE A 265 -37.64 -12.01 0.56
N ALA A 266 -37.37 -12.29 1.83
CA ALA A 266 -36.81 -13.56 2.29
C ALA A 266 -37.93 -14.42 2.87
N THR A 267 -37.96 -15.70 2.51
CA THR A 267 -38.88 -16.71 3.05
C THR A 267 -38.06 -17.81 3.70
N GLU A 268 -38.10 -17.90 5.01
CA GLU A 268 -37.48 -18.99 5.77
C GLU A 268 -38.16 -20.33 5.44
N LYS A 269 -37.46 -21.44 5.69
CA LYS A 269 -37.97 -22.81 5.48
C LYS A 269 -39.27 -23.11 6.25
N ASN A 270 -39.50 -22.43 7.37
CA ASN A 270 -40.74 -22.51 8.17
C ASN A 270 -41.94 -21.77 7.53
N GLY A 271 -41.75 -21.10 6.39
CA GLY A 271 -42.77 -20.31 5.69
C GLY A 271 -42.87 -18.84 6.13
N ARG A 272 -42.14 -18.42 7.17
CA ARG A 272 -42.10 -17.03 7.64
C ARG A 272 -41.47 -16.14 6.58
N GLN A 273 -42.17 -15.07 6.21
CA GLN A 273 -41.67 -14.05 5.29
C GLN A 273 -41.14 -12.85 6.06
N PHE A 274 -40.02 -12.31 5.57
CA PHE A 274 -39.46 -11.02 5.94
C PHE A 274 -39.37 -10.13 4.71
N ARG A 275 -39.58 -8.82 4.89
CA ARG A 275 -39.62 -7.84 3.80
C ARG A 275 -38.75 -6.64 4.16
N TYR A 276 -37.83 -6.30 3.27
CA TYR A 276 -36.93 -5.17 3.44
C TYR A 276 -37.05 -4.24 2.23
N GLU A 277 -37.44 -2.99 2.46
CA GLU A 277 -37.31 -1.91 1.48
C GLU A 277 -35.86 -1.43 1.48
N LEU A 278 -35.22 -1.44 0.31
CA LEU A 278 -33.80 -1.12 0.15
C LEU A 278 -33.66 0.21 -0.59
N SER A 279 -32.75 1.05 -0.08
CA SER A 279 -32.45 2.37 -0.62
C SER A 279 -30.95 2.61 -0.65
N ILE A 280 -30.47 3.30 -1.68
CA ILE A 280 -29.09 3.74 -1.87
C ILE A 280 -29.08 5.27 -1.79
N GLN A 281 -28.10 5.84 -1.10
CA GLN A 281 -27.94 7.27 -0.94
C GLN A 281 -26.46 7.65 -1.07
N HIS A 282 -26.20 8.80 -1.68
CA HIS A 282 -24.90 9.47 -1.59
C HIS A 282 -24.95 10.53 -0.49
N THR A 283 -23.97 10.54 0.41
CA THR A 283 -23.92 11.50 1.52
C THR A 283 -22.52 12.06 1.73
N MET A 284 -22.40 13.38 1.83
CA MET A 284 -21.10 14.04 2.09
C MET A 284 -20.58 13.89 3.53
N LYS A 285 -21.36 13.29 4.43
CA LYS A 285 -20.96 13.02 5.82
C LYS A 285 -20.86 11.51 6.04
N ARG A 286 -19.86 11.08 6.82
CA ARG A 286 -19.73 9.69 7.29
C ARG A 286 -21.00 9.32 8.07
N PRO A 287 -21.67 8.19 7.76
CA PRO A 287 -22.73 7.65 8.61
C PRO A 287 -22.25 7.51 10.07
N PRO A 288 -23.04 7.90 11.08
CA PRO A 288 -22.68 7.70 12.49
C PRO A 288 -22.36 6.24 12.85
N GLU A 289 -22.99 5.30 12.15
CA GLU A 289 -22.78 3.86 12.28
C GLU A 289 -21.40 3.41 11.80
N LEU A 290 -20.75 4.18 10.92
CA LEU A 290 -19.36 4.00 10.51
C LEU A 290 -18.36 4.62 11.49
N ALA A 291 -18.76 5.09 12.69
CA ALA A 291 -17.82 5.67 13.66
C ALA A 291 -16.59 4.77 13.82
N GLN A 292 -15.41 5.40 13.75
CA GLN A 292 -14.13 4.72 13.63
C GLN A 292 -14.01 3.68 14.75
N GLN A 293 -13.90 2.39 14.39
CA GLN A 293 -13.13 1.50 15.25
C GLN A 293 -11.72 2.08 15.20
N ASP A 294 -11.22 2.51 16.36
CA ASP A 294 -9.82 2.83 16.53
C ASP A 294 -9.06 1.51 16.29
N ILE A 295 -8.63 1.30 15.04
CA ILE A 295 -7.62 0.31 14.71
C ILE A 295 -6.43 0.72 15.57
N SER A 296 -6.09 -0.09 16.58
CA SER A 296 -5.07 0.33 17.53
C SER A 296 -3.77 0.57 16.79
N GLU A 297 -2.94 1.52 17.24
CA GLU A 297 -1.61 1.66 16.66
C GLU A 297 -0.86 0.32 16.74
N GLU A 298 -1.11 -0.52 17.75
CA GLU A 298 -0.55 -1.87 17.85
C GLU A 298 -1.02 -2.83 16.73
N ASP A 299 -2.28 -2.79 16.30
CA ASP A 299 -2.81 -3.59 15.18
C ASP A 299 -2.21 -3.15 13.83
N VAL A 300 -1.95 -1.84 13.64
CA VAL A 300 -1.28 -1.31 12.43
C VAL A 300 0.24 -1.55 12.47
N LEU A 301 0.84 -1.60 13.66
CA LEU A 301 2.30 -1.67 13.83
C LEU A 301 2.85 -3.10 14.02
N SER A 302 2.01 -4.09 14.31
CA SER A 302 2.42 -5.48 14.59
C SER A 302 2.86 -6.26 13.35
N ASN A 303 4.11 -6.00 12.91
CA ASN A 303 5.22 -6.98 13.03
C ASN A 303 6.45 -6.67 12.16
N LEU A 304 6.36 -5.81 11.13
CA LEU A 304 7.40 -5.75 10.07
C LEU A 304 7.85 -4.35 9.62
N ASN A 305 7.68 -3.35 10.50
CA ASN A 305 8.10 -1.98 10.20
C ASN A 305 9.62 -1.78 10.20
N ASP A 306 10.36 -2.36 11.15
CA ASP A 306 11.82 -2.32 11.22
C ASP A 306 12.42 -3.72 10.97
N ILE A 307 12.84 -4.01 9.73
CA ILE A 307 13.52 -5.28 9.39
C ILE A 307 15.02 -5.03 9.19
N THR A 308 15.86 -5.96 9.63
CA THR A 308 17.26 -6.02 9.20
C THR A 308 17.58 -7.45 8.79
N LEU A 309 18.03 -7.63 7.55
CA LEU A 309 18.26 -8.96 6.99
C LEU A 309 19.51 -9.00 6.09
N PHE A 310 20.22 -10.11 6.16
CA PHE A 310 21.21 -10.49 5.15
C PHE A 310 20.58 -11.36 4.07
N HIS A 311 21.05 -11.24 2.84
CA HIS A 311 20.53 -12.04 1.73
C HIS A 311 21.59 -12.31 0.64
N LYS A 312 21.43 -13.44 -0.08
CA LYS A 312 22.43 -13.94 -1.06
C LYS A 312 22.27 -13.38 -2.49
N LYS A 313 21.12 -12.79 -2.81
CA LYS A 313 20.71 -12.28 -4.14
C LYS A 313 20.08 -10.91 -3.98
N GLN A 314 20.25 -9.98 -4.92
CA GLN A 314 19.51 -8.71 -4.89
C GLN A 314 17.99 -9.00 -4.94
N PHE A 315 17.17 -8.16 -4.32
CA PHE A 315 15.73 -8.21 -4.58
C PHE A 315 15.48 -8.03 -6.09
N LYS A 316 14.69 -8.92 -6.67
CA LYS A 316 14.17 -8.75 -8.02
C LYS A 316 13.07 -7.69 -8.01
N HIS A 317 12.95 -6.98 -9.13
CA HIS A 317 11.83 -6.09 -9.39
C HIS A 317 10.70 -6.90 -10.04
N TYR A 318 9.48 -6.79 -9.52
CA TYR A 318 8.29 -7.47 -10.02
C TYR A 318 7.26 -6.47 -10.54
N LEU A 319 6.71 -6.76 -11.72
CA LEU A 319 5.46 -6.14 -12.15
C LEU A 319 4.31 -6.78 -11.37
N TYR A 320 3.48 -5.96 -10.73
CA TYR A 320 2.22 -6.40 -10.15
C TYR A 320 1.21 -6.67 -11.28
N ASP A 321 1.37 -7.80 -11.96
CA ASP A 321 0.28 -8.46 -12.69
C ASP A 321 -0.24 -9.60 -11.80
N GLN A 322 -1.57 -9.72 -11.70
CA GLN A 322 -2.22 -10.78 -10.93
C GLN A 322 -2.02 -12.18 -11.53
N SER A 323 -1.42 -12.26 -12.73
CA SER A 323 -1.09 -13.51 -13.42
C SER A 323 0.16 -14.23 -12.91
N ASP A 324 1.14 -13.52 -12.34
CA ASP A 324 2.52 -14.03 -12.17
C ASP A 324 2.90 -14.28 -10.69
N PHE A 325 2.09 -15.10 -10.00
CA PHE A 325 2.43 -15.66 -8.68
C PHE A 325 3.49 -16.78 -8.77
N SER A 326 4.56 -16.59 -9.55
CA SER A 326 5.69 -17.53 -9.60
C SER A 326 6.55 -17.41 -8.33
N TYR A 327 6.10 -18.05 -7.25
CA TYR A 327 6.79 -18.17 -5.96
C TYR A 327 8.25 -18.67 -6.08
N GLU A 328 8.59 -19.37 -7.17
CA GLU A 328 9.93 -19.91 -7.44
C GLU A 328 11.03 -18.84 -7.46
N ASP A 329 10.69 -17.62 -7.88
CA ASP A 329 11.66 -16.55 -8.16
C ASP A 329 11.89 -15.62 -6.96
N ARG A 330 11.06 -15.74 -5.92
CA ARG A 330 11.15 -14.96 -4.66
C ARG A 330 12.40 -15.34 -3.85
N LEU A 331 12.83 -14.42 -2.99
CA LEU A 331 13.92 -14.68 -2.04
C LEU A 331 13.41 -15.63 -0.96
N LYS A 332 13.79 -16.90 -1.08
CA LYS A 332 13.40 -17.97 -0.14
C LYS A 332 14.02 -17.72 1.24
N VAL A 333 13.36 -18.24 2.28
CA VAL A 333 13.79 -18.03 3.69
C VAL A 333 15.23 -18.50 3.91
N GLU A 334 15.63 -19.64 3.32
CA GLU A 334 16.98 -20.20 3.36
C GLU A 334 18.04 -19.35 2.62
N ASP A 335 17.63 -18.39 1.80
CA ASP A 335 18.49 -17.38 1.16
C ASP A 335 18.55 -16.05 1.96
N THR A 336 17.98 -16.03 3.17
CA THR A 336 17.98 -14.88 4.10
C THR A 336 18.49 -15.23 5.51
N ILE A 337 18.99 -14.23 6.25
CA ILE A 337 19.15 -14.25 7.71
C ILE A 337 18.45 -13.01 8.24
N MET A 338 17.43 -13.15 9.08
CA MET A 338 16.82 -12.03 9.80
C MET A 338 17.56 -11.79 11.12
N MET A 339 17.80 -10.53 11.46
CA MET A 339 18.37 -10.13 12.75
C MET A 339 17.28 -9.71 13.72
N THR A 340 17.48 -9.93 15.02
CA THR A 340 16.62 -9.36 16.06
C THR A 340 16.72 -7.83 16.10
N SER A 341 15.72 -7.18 16.72
CA SER A 341 15.73 -5.72 16.90
C SER A 341 16.97 -5.23 17.67
N ASP A 342 17.40 -5.98 18.68
CA ASP A 342 18.59 -5.65 19.49
C ASP A 342 19.89 -5.74 18.70
N GLU A 343 20.10 -6.81 17.93
CA GLU A 343 21.28 -6.97 17.08
C GLU A 343 21.29 -5.91 15.96
N SER A 344 20.12 -5.65 15.35
CA SER A 344 19.92 -4.57 14.39
C SER A 344 20.30 -3.21 15.00
N GLY A 345 19.83 -2.91 16.21
CA GLY A 345 20.12 -1.67 16.93
C GLY A 345 21.61 -1.50 17.24
N LYS A 346 22.29 -2.57 17.67
CA LYS A 346 23.73 -2.60 17.92
C LYS A 346 24.53 -2.40 16.61
N LEU A 347 24.16 -3.11 15.54
CA LEU A 347 24.81 -2.99 14.23
C LEU A 347 24.63 -1.60 13.61
N LYS A 348 23.42 -1.02 13.69
CA LYS A 348 23.13 0.37 13.27
C LYS A 348 24.03 1.38 13.98
N LYS A 349 24.36 1.16 15.26
CA LYS A 349 25.31 2.00 16.02
C LYS A 349 26.76 1.79 15.55
N ALA A 350 27.20 0.55 15.39
CA ALA A 350 28.55 0.22 14.92
C ALA A 350 28.84 0.82 13.53
N ILE A 351 27.90 0.71 12.58
CA ILE A 351 28.01 1.31 11.23
C ILE A 351 28.16 2.83 11.29
N LYS A 352 27.42 3.51 12.19
CA LYS A 352 27.52 4.98 12.36
C LYS A 352 28.85 5.43 12.94
N ALA A 353 29.48 4.60 13.78
CA ALA A 353 30.77 4.88 14.41
C ALA A 353 31.98 4.36 13.62
N SER A 354 31.75 3.59 12.55
CA SER A 354 32.81 3.07 11.68
C SER A 354 33.39 4.18 10.80
N GLU A 355 34.68 4.08 10.45
CA GLU A 355 35.36 5.01 9.54
C GLU A 355 35.17 4.60 8.06
N GLN A 356 35.26 5.57 7.16
CA GLN A 356 35.30 5.30 5.73
C GLN A 356 36.64 4.64 5.36
N ALA A 357 36.58 3.60 4.53
CA ALA A 357 37.74 2.84 4.09
C ALA A 357 37.45 2.13 2.77
N ASP A 358 38.47 2.02 1.92
CA ASP A 358 38.40 1.21 0.70
C ASP A 358 38.04 -0.24 1.03
N VAL A 359 37.15 -0.82 0.20
CA VAL A 359 36.75 -2.22 0.32
C VAL A 359 37.96 -3.13 0.16
N ARG A 360 38.12 -4.08 1.09
CA ARG A 360 39.10 -5.17 0.99
C ARG A 360 38.43 -6.54 1.12
N GLY A 361 39.16 -7.57 0.73
CA GLY A 361 38.71 -8.96 0.79
C GLY A 361 37.79 -9.36 -0.36
N LYS A 362 37.04 -10.45 -0.16
CA LYS A 362 36.11 -11.01 -1.16
C LYS A 362 34.67 -10.76 -0.74
N ARG A 363 33.76 -10.60 -1.70
CA ARG A 363 32.33 -10.49 -1.43
C ARG A 363 31.82 -11.73 -0.67
N ALA A 364 31.01 -11.51 0.37
CA ALA A 364 30.48 -12.56 1.23
C ALA A 364 29.49 -13.49 0.51
N LYS A 365 29.26 -14.70 1.05
CA LYS A 365 28.14 -15.58 0.65
C LYS A 365 26.80 -14.87 0.88
N TRP A 366 26.67 -14.25 2.05
CA TRP A 366 25.63 -13.31 2.44
C TRP A 366 25.91 -11.92 1.85
N LYS A 367 25.73 -11.81 0.53
CA LYS A 367 26.22 -10.70 -0.32
C LYS A 367 25.72 -9.31 0.03
N TYR A 368 24.57 -9.21 0.70
CA TYR A 368 23.87 -7.96 0.95
C TYR A 368 23.37 -7.89 2.39
N LEU A 369 23.41 -6.68 2.96
CA LEU A 369 22.80 -6.29 4.22
C LEU A 369 21.75 -5.22 3.93
N THR A 370 20.48 -5.52 4.20
CA THR A 370 19.37 -4.56 4.04
C THR A 370 18.79 -4.18 5.40
N PHE A 371 18.72 -2.87 5.64
CA PHE A 371 17.92 -2.25 6.68
C PHE A 371 16.64 -1.68 6.06
N ARG A 372 15.49 -1.97 6.66
CA ARG A 372 14.17 -1.42 6.33
C ARG A 372 13.62 -0.72 7.58
N LYS A 373 13.00 0.44 7.38
CA LYS A 373 12.19 1.14 8.38
C LYS A 373 11.03 1.82 7.66
N GLU A 374 9.80 1.36 7.89
CA GLU A 374 8.61 1.82 7.17
C GLU A 374 8.88 1.77 5.65
N VAL A 375 8.67 2.88 4.96
CA VAL A 375 8.97 3.15 3.55
C VAL A 375 10.35 3.82 3.34
N LYS A 376 11.34 3.48 4.17
CA LYS A 376 12.76 3.89 4.02
C LYS A 376 13.65 2.66 4.10
N GLY A 377 14.81 2.73 3.48
CA GLY A 377 15.77 1.62 3.50
C GLY A 377 17.21 2.06 3.35
N GLN A 378 18.12 1.15 3.68
CA GLN A 378 19.54 1.25 3.36
C GLN A 378 20.06 -0.14 3.03
N GLN A 379 20.75 -0.30 1.91
CA GLN A 379 21.40 -1.55 1.53
C GLN A 379 22.91 -1.36 1.44
N TYR A 380 23.66 -2.38 1.87
CA TYR A 380 25.11 -2.48 1.67
C TYR A 380 25.46 -3.80 0.98
N GLU A 381 26.52 -3.77 0.17
CA GLU A 381 27.23 -4.97 -0.27
C GLU A 381 28.26 -5.37 0.80
N VAL A 382 28.33 -6.67 1.11
CA VAL A 382 29.13 -7.20 2.24
C VAL A 382 30.40 -7.89 1.72
N TYR A 383 31.55 -7.54 2.30
CA TYR A 383 32.86 -8.09 1.95
C TYR A 383 33.61 -8.58 3.20
N LEU A 384 34.35 -9.68 3.04
CA LEU A 384 35.12 -10.35 4.08
C LEU A 384 36.60 -10.40 3.70
N ASP A 385 37.44 -9.77 4.50
CA ASP A 385 38.90 -9.82 4.42
C ASP A 385 39.43 -10.84 5.43
N LYS A 386 39.56 -12.11 5.00
CA LYS A 386 40.07 -13.20 5.84
C LYS A 386 41.58 -13.08 6.01
N ARG A 387 42.03 -12.86 7.25
CA ARG A 387 43.44 -12.83 7.66
C ARG A 387 43.76 -14.02 8.55
N VAL A 388 45.05 -14.27 8.79
CA VAL A 388 45.60 -15.45 9.49
C VAL A 388 44.94 -15.74 10.86
N LYS A 389 44.48 -14.71 11.58
CA LYS A 389 43.87 -14.84 12.93
C LYS A 389 42.52 -14.12 13.11
N LYS A 390 42.00 -13.46 12.07
CA LYS A 390 40.75 -12.67 12.15
C LYS A 390 40.15 -12.45 10.77
N THR A 391 38.84 -12.19 10.70
CA THR A 391 38.16 -11.73 9.48
C THR A 391 37.70 -10.30 9.69
N ASP A 392 38.16 -9.36 8.87
CA ASP A 392 37.65 -7.98 8.87
C ASP A 392 36.45 -7.87 7.91
N ILE A 393 35.47 -7.02 8.23
CA ILE A 393 34.24 -6.85 7.43
C ILE A 393 34.20 -5.45 6.84
N TYR A 394 33.91 -5.36 5.55
CA TYR A 394 33.69 -4.10 4.85
C TYR A 394 32.27 -4.05 4.30
N LEU A 395 31.63 -2.88 4.41
CA LEU A 395 30.29 -2.62 3.90
C LEU A 395 30.36 -1.48 2.88
N LYS A 396 29.91 -1.73 1.65
CA LYS A 396 29.84 -0.74 0.58
C LYS A 396 28.40 -0.31 0.33
N ASP A 397 28.13 0.99 0.34
CA ASP A 397 26.88 1.59 -0.12
C ASP A 397 26.95 1.82 -1.65
N PRO A 398 26.22 1.05 -2.47
CA PRO A 398 26.30 1.15 -3.93
C PRO A 398 25.55 2.37 -4.52
N LYS A 399 24.85 3.16 -3.70
CA LYS A 399 24.18 4.41 -4.14
C LYS A 399 25.02 5.64 -3.86
N ARG A 400 25.74 5.67 -2.74
CA ARG A 400 26.64 6.77 -2.36
C ARG A 400 28.09 6.55 -2.81
N ASP A 401 28.43 5.33 -3.23
CA ASP A 401 29.80 4.86 -3.49
C ASP A 401 30.75 4.99 -2.29
N VAL A 402 30.18 5.06 -1.08
CA VAL A 402 30.90 5.11 0.19
C VAL A 402 31.10 3.70 0.71
N SER A 403 32.30 3.43 1.21
CA SER A 403 32.66 2.14 1.82
C SER A 403 33.20 2.36 3.22
N ILE A 404 32.91 1.44 4.14
CA ILE A 404 33.39 1.48 5.52
C ILE A 404 34.08 0.19 5.93
N HIS A 405 35.05 0.31 6.84
CA HIS A 405 35.59 -0.81 7.59
C HIS A 405 34.81 -0.91 8.91
N LEU A 406 34.09 -2.02 9.11
CA LEU A 406 33.22 -2.19 10.27
C LEU A 406 34.05 -2.36 11.55
N SER A 407 33.63 -1.71 12.63
CA SER A 407 34.31 -1.80 13.94
C SER A 407 34.33 -3.25 14.49
N ALA A 408 35.18 -3.50 15.49
CA ALA A 408 35.26 -4.83 16.12
C ALA A 408 33.91 -5.27 16.70
N GLU A 409 33.19 -4.35 17.34
CA GLU A 409 31.84 -4.60 17.89
C GLU A 409 30.85 -4.95 16.78
N GLY A 410 30.92 -4.26 15.62
CA GLY A 410 30.09 -4.59 14.47
C GLY A 410 30.44 -5.94 13.86
N ARG A 411 31.73 -6.27 13.74
CA ARG A 411 32.21 -7.58 13.28
C ARG A 411 31.71 -8.72 14.17
N ASP A 412 31.78 -8.54 15.48
CA ASP A 412 31.45 -9.57 16.47
C ASP A 412 29.94 -9.82 16.59
N ILE A 413 29.09 -8.94 16.04
CA ILE A 413 27.66 -9.20 15.80
C ILE A 413 27.47 -10.08 14.56
N LEU A 414 28.28 -9.90 13.52
CA LEU A 414 28.03 -10.50 12.20
C LEU A 414 28.68 -11.88 11.98
N LEU A 415 29.91 -12.09 12.44
CA LEU A 415 30.60 -13.36 12.21
C LEU A 415 29.87 -14.57 12.83
N PRO A 416 29.35 -14.52 14.08
CA PRO A 416 28.60 -15.64 14.65
C PRO A 416 27.34 -15.98 13.87
N LEU A 417 26.62 -14.97 13.35
CA LEU A 417 25.44 -15.17 12.50
C LEU A 417 25.81 -15.87 11.19
N PHE A 418 26.90 -15.48 10.53
CA PHE A 418 27.34 -16.17 9.31
C PHE A 418 27.79 -17.60 9.61
N GLU A 419 28.52 -17.84 10.71
CA GLU A 419 28.95 -19.19 11.11
C GLU A 419 27.80 -20.11 11.51
N GLN A 420 26.70 -19.58 12.06
CA GLN A 420 25.50 -20.34 12.37
C GLN A 420 24.76 -20.82 11.11
N TYR A 421 24.66 -19.98 10.09
CA TYR A 421 23.91 -20.24 8.84
C TYR A 421 24.80 -20.74 7.68
N GLU A 422 26.08 -21.04 7.95
CA GLU A 422 27.00 -21.69 7.01
C GLU A 422 27.39 -23.13 7.41
N LYS A 423 26.86 -23.63 8.53
CA LYS A 423 26.84 -25.05 8.92
C LYS A 423 25.66 -25.78 8.28
#